data_AF-Q8IAY3-F1
#
_entry.id   AF-Q8IAY3-F1
#
_cell.length_a   1.000
_cell.length_b   1.000
_cell.length_c   1.000
_cell.angle_alpha   90.00
_cell.angle_beta   90.00
_cell.angle_gamma   90.00
#
_symmetry.space_group_name_H-M   'P 1'
#
loop_
_entity.id
_entity.type
_entity.pdbx_description
1 polymer ?
#
loop_
_entity_poly.entity_id
_entity_poly.type
_entity_poly.pdbx_seq_one_letter_code
_entity_poly.pdbx_strand_id
1 'polypeptide(L)'
;MTNIIECTFKTPPDNAKTPDNAVIWNQFQYCDEKGWYSLSNHDEIALRPTTFNDKRIKFLVQLPEIPSEFESILSGRYDAKAWGKEDCYVVIEGEKDVHIRLPGFKEKINYNHTERFPTFLKNWKIIVSILNEHVTLIRINAETALIININEKKNVTVKSVDFNNGFLCVNPHTNLAIAYGDFALSSLKKCELIQNIPHEGGKWGFFTHLFKWGHIIIPKELEIKLPSPGLKLIGKKIDTLAIVSIPPNIHIHVKLDGPKCIRKLEYGQDYNITAIKSSESDVDIYILFDGHLLKYEFSFDIRLNKPEKGRSLHSAKLKCINKSKEVTSFIFQETKNCKILLGSNCPSDNLGHLLNSQTIAIFDAEIGEYLSHPQGLQLTSVFNTLSYPLDKE
;
A
#
# COMPACT_ATOMS: atom_id res chain seq x y z
N MET A 1 11.92 -6.12 -8.12
CA MET A 1 11.12 -6.65 -9.24
C MET A 1 11.73 -7.97 -9.70
N THR A 2 11.07 -9.07 -9.37
CA THR A 2 11.22 -10.35 -10.05
C THR A 2 10.37 -10.27 -11.32
N ASN A 3 11.04 -10.19 -12.47
CA ASN A 3 10.47 -10.59 -13.76
C ASN A 3 9.13 -9.98 -14.20
N ILE A 4 9.02 -8.65 -14.33
CA ILE A 4 8.23 -8.07 -15.44
C ILE A 4 9.03 -8.29 -16.74
N ILE A 5 9.31 -9.54 -17.03
CA ILE A 5 9.87 -10.03 -18.28
C ILE A 5 8.60 -10.49 -19.01
N GLU A 6 8.21 -9.75 -20.06
CA GLU A 6 7.09 -10.08 -20.98
C GLU A 6 5.67 -9.61 -20.60
N CYS A 7 5.52 -8.35 -20.20
CA CYS A 7 4.21 -7.67 -20.23
C CYS A 7 4.23 -6.45 -21.17
N THR A 8 3.06 -6.12 -21.71
CA THR A 8 2.79 -4.85 -22.42
C THR A 8 1.74 -4.05 -21.66
N PHE A 9 1.87 -2.73 -21.65
CA PHE A 9 0.90 -1.85 -21.00
C PHE A 9 -0.10 -1.33 -22.02
N LYS A 10 -1.36 -1.74 -21.88
CA LYS A 10 -2.46 -1.40 -22.82
C LYS A 10 -3.63 -0.79 -22.05
N THR A 11 -4.41 0.04 -22.73
CA THR A 11 -5.69 0.53 -22.21
C THR A 11 -6.69 -0.63 -22.23
N PRO A 12 -7.41 -0.91 -21.13
CA PRO A 12 -8.42 -1.95 -21.10
C PRO A 12 -9.58 -1.64 -22.05
N PRO A 13 -10.32 -2.67 -22.52
CA PRO A 13 -11.56 -2.47 -23.27
C PRO A 13 -12.61 -1.67 -22.48
N ASP A 14 -13.40 -0.84 -23.16
CA ASP A 14 -14.43 -0.01 -22.52
C ASP A 14 -15.53 -0.83 -21.81
N ASN A 15 -15.75 -2.07 -22.25
CA ASN A 15 -16.72 -3.00 -21.67
C ASN A 15 -16.17 -3.79 -20.46
N ALA A 16 -14.89 -3.62 -20.10
CA ALA A 16 -14.26 -4.27 -18.96
C ALA A 16 -14.77 -3.64 -17.64
N LYS A 17 -16.00 -3.97 -17.25
CA LYS A 17 -16.63 -3.49 -16.02
C LYS A 17 -17.32 -4.63 -15.27
N THR A 18 -17.44 -4.46 -13.96
CA THR A 18 -18.28 -5.33 -13.13
C THR A 18 -19.76 -5.08 -13.43
N PRO A 19 -20.65 -6.03 -13.12
CA PRO A 19 -22.10 -5.80 -13.17
C PRO A 19 -22.52 -4.57 -12.35
N ASP A 20 -23.55 -3.85 -12.82
CA ASP A 20 -23.96 -2.58 -12.22
C ASP A 20 -24.52 -2.75 -10.79
N ASN A 21 -24.96 -3.95 -10.41
CA ASN A 21 -25.42 -4.28 -9.05
C ASN A 21 -24.31 -4.81 -8.12
N ALA A 22 -23.07 -4.96 -8.61
CA ALA A 22 -21.96 -5.39 -7.78
C ALA A 22 -21.60 -4.31 -6.75
N VAL A 23 -21.68 -4.65 -5.46
CA VAL A 23 -21.29 -3.76 -4.36
C VAL A 23 -19.81 -3.91 -4.06
N ILE A 24 -19.36 -5.16 -3.96
CA ILE A 24 -17.97 -5.55 -3.77
C ILE A 24 -17.65 -6.75 -4.69
N TRP A 25 -16.38 -6.96 -5.01
CA TRP A 25 -15.95 -8.13 -5.78
C TRP A 25 -14.53 -8.55 -5.45
N ASN A 26 -14.20 -9.78 -5.79
CA ASN A 26 -12.84 -10.31 -5.79
C ASN A 26 -12.45 -10.68 -7.23
N GLN A 27 -11.34 -11.40 -7.43
CA GLN A 27 -10.90 -11.76 -8.78
C GLN A 27 -11.94 -12.59 -9.56
N PHE A 28 -12.71 -13.47 -8.89
CA PHE A 28 -13.56 -14.46 -9.57
C PHE A 28 -15.06 -14.19 -9.46
N GLN A 29 -15.48 -13.44 -8.46
CA GLN A 29 -16.88 -13.31 -8.06
C GLN A 29 -17.20 -11.91 -7.55
N TYR A 30 -18.46 -11.51 -7.68
CA TYR A 30 -18.98 -10.27 -7.11
C TYR A 30 -20.11 -10.57 -6.11
N CYS A 31 -20.39 -9.62 -5.24
CA CYS A 31 -21.46 -9.68 -4.26
C CYS A 31 -22.35 -8.43 -4.34
N ASP A 32 -23.67 -8.64 -4.27
CA ASP A 32 -24.70 -7.59 -4.24
C ASP A 32 -25.33 -7.42 -2.84
N GLU A 33 -24.60 -7.85 -1.80
CA GLU A 33 -25.05 -8.03 -0.40
C GLU A 33 -26.05 -9.16 -0.14
N LYS A 34 -26.69 -9.75 -1.17
CA LYS A 34 -27.61 -10.89 -1.03
C LYS A 34 -26.94 -12.24 -1.29
N GLY A 35 -25.86 -12.25 -2.08
CA GLY A 35 -25.13 -13.47 -2.43
C GLY A 35 -23.87 -13.18 -3.21
N TRP A 36 -23.09 -14.23 -3.48
CA TRP A 36 -21.92 -14.19 -4.36
C TRP A 36 -22.26 -14.82 -5.71
N TYR A 37 -21.79 -14.20 -6.78
CA TYR A 37 -22.04 -14.61 -8.16
C TYR A 37 -20.74 -14.57 -8.96
N SER A 38 -20.58 -15.47 -9.93
CA SER A 38 -19.39 -15.53 -10.78
C SER A 38 -19.26 -14.32 -11.70
N LEU A 39 -18.03 -13.83 -11.85
CA LEU A 39 -17.65 -12.83 -12.84
C LEU A 39 -17.27 -13.52 -14.16
N SER A 40 -18.16 -13.49 -15.14
CA SER A 40 -17.91 -14.10 -16.46
C SER A 40 -16.75 -13.43 -17.21
N ASN A 41 -16.50 -12.14 -16.98
CA ASN A 41 -15.40 -11.36 -17.55
C ASN A 41 -14.23 -11.14 -16.57
N HIS A 42 -14.02 -12.04 -15.61
CA HIS A 42 -13.01 -11.90 -14.55
C HIS A 42 -11.62 -11.51 -15.06
N ASP A 43 -11.17 -12.10 -16.16
CA ASP A 43 -9.89 -11.74 -16.76
C ASP A 43 -9.87 -10.26 -17.14
N GLU A 44 -10.88 -9.73 -17.83
CA GLU A 44 -10.91 -8.33 -18.27
C GLU A 44 -10.82 -7.33 -17.10
N ILE A 45 -11.47 -7.64 -15.97
CA ILE A 45 -11.55 -6.76 -14.80
C ILE A 45 -10.51 -7.07 -13.70
N ALA A 46 -9.60 -8.02 -13.95
CA ALA A 46 -8.60 -8.42 -12.97
C ALA A 46 -7.71 -7.24 -12.54
N LEU A 47 -7.27 -7.29 -11.28
CA LEU A 47 -6.30 -6.36 -10.74
C LEU A 47 -4.91 -6.67 -11.33
N ARG A 48 -4.27 -5.67 -11.93
CA ARG A 48 -3.00 -5.83 -12.66
C ARG A 48 -2.02 -4.70 -12.38
N PRO A 49 -0.71 -4.94 -12.48
CA PRO A 49 0.29 -3.87 -12.43
C PRO A 49 -0.06 -2.72 -13.37
N THR A 50 0.07 -1.50 -12.86
CA THR A 50 -0.13 -0.24 -13.60
C THR A 50 1.07 0.68 -13.41
N THR A 51 1.14 1.72 -14.24
CA THR A 51 2.21 2.72 -14.22
C THR A 51 1.66 4.14 -14.22
N PHE A 52 2.39 5.04 -13.56
CA PHE A 52 2.06 6.46 -13.59
C PHE A 52 2.40 7.10 -14.94
N ASN A 53 1.41 7.70 -15.59
CA ASN A 53 1.51 8.39 -16.88
C ASN A 53 2.44 9.60 -16.84
N ASP A 54 2.55 10.24 -15.67
CA ASP A 54 3.44 11.38 -15.44
C ASP A 54 4.89 10.96 -15.16
N LYS A 55 5.20 9.67 -15.27
CA LYS A 55 6.54 9.09 -15.13
C LYS A 55 7.20 9.35 -13.78
N ARG A 56 6.41 9.55 -12.72
CA ARG A 56 6.94 9.79 -11.37
C ARG A 56 7.66 8.58 -10.76
N ILE A 57 7.39 7.36 -11.23
CA ILE A 57 8.14 6.14 -10.87
C ILE A 57 9.10 5.80 -12.02
N LYS A 58 10.40 5.76 -11.73
CA LYS A 58 11.47 5.49 -12.70
C LYS A 58 12.31 4.29 -12.25
N PHE A 59 12.50 3.36 -13.18
CA PHE A 59 13.40 2.22 -13.03
C PHE A 59 14.71 2.55 -13.75
N LEU A 60 15.72 2.92 -12.97
CA LEU A 60 17.02 3.31 -13.50
C LEU A 60 17.82 2.06 -13.83
N VAL A 61 18.21 1.92 -15.10
CA VAL A 61 19.09 0.85 -15.56
C VAL A 61 20.53 1.29 -15.38
N GLN A 62 21.44 0.34 -15.14
CA GLN A 62 22.85 0.65 -15.06
C GLN A 62 23.32 1.17 -16.43
N LEU A 63 23.99 2.32 -16.42
CA LEU A 63 24.56 2.94 -17.61
C LEU A 63 25.96 2.37 -17.88
N PRO A 64 26.39 2.30 -19.15
CA PRO A 64 27.75 1.88 -19.49
C PRO A 64 28.80 2.90 -19.04
N GLU A 65 28.43 4.18 -18.95
CA GLU A 65 29.31 5.30 -18.62
C GLU A 65 28.62 6.25 -17.64
N ILE A 66 29.43 7.02 -16.91
CA ILE A 66 28.93 8.06 -16.02
C ILE A 66 28.46 9.27 -16.87
N PRO A 67 27.27 9.84 -16.62
CA PRO A 67 26.87 11.07 -17.31
C PRO A 67 27.86 12.20 -17.02
N SER A 68 28.30 12.90 -18.07
CA SER A 68 29.38 13.91 -18.01
C SER A 68 29.15 15.02 -16.98
N GLU A 69 27.88 15.34 -16.71
CA GLU A 69 27.51 16.26 -15.66
C GLU A 69 28.07 15.88 -14.28
N PHE A 70 28.23 14.59 -13.94
CA PHE A 70 28.76 14.16 -12.64
C PHE A 70 30.30 14.22 -12.55
N GLU A 71 31.02 14.42 -13.65
CA GLU A 71 32.50 14.46 -13.67
C GLU A 71 33.09 15.48 -12.70
N SER A 72 32.42 16.62 -12.50
CA SER A 72 32.87 17.68 -11.59
C SER A 72 32.66 17.40 -10.10
N ILE A 73 31.92 16.35 -9.75
CA ILE A 73 31.59 16.00 -8.36
C ILE A 73 32.34 14.75 -7.90
N LEU A 74 32.65 13.84 -8.84
CA LEU A 74 33.39 12.64 -8.54
C LEU A 74 34.80 12.98 -8.05
N SER A 75 35.25 12.27 -7.02
CA SER A 75 36.60 12.46 -6.47
C SER A 75 37.70 11.90 -7.38
N GLY A 76 37.34 10.93 -8.25
CA GLY A 76 38.26 10.20 -9.12
C GLY A 76 39.16 9.21 -8.38
N ARG A 77 38.96 9.02 -7.07
CA ARG A 77 39.78 8.12 -6.24
C ARG A 77 39.23 6.69 -6.19
N TYR A 78 37.97 6.52 -6.52
CA TYR A 78 37.27 5.24 -6.43
C TYR A 78 36.44 5.00 -7.69
N ASP A 79 36.13 3.73 -7.94
CA ASP A 79 35.23 3.36 -9.02
C ASP A 79 33.84 3.96 -8.78
N ALA A 80 33.24 4.49 -9.85
CA ALA A 80 31.88 4.99 -9.86
C ALA A 80 31.01 4.17 -10.82
N LYS A 81 29.75 3.95 -10.43
CA LYS A 81 28.73 3.34 -11.29
C LYS A 81 27.53 4.26 -11.37
N ALA A 82 26.91 4.35 -12.55
CA ALA A 82 25.72 5.16 -12.77
C ALA A 82 24.52 4.29 -13.12
N TRP A 83 23.36 4.72 -12.65
CA TRP A 83 22.05 4.27 -13.09
C TRP A 83 21.28 5.48 -13.59
N GLY A 84 20.58 5.33 -14.72
CA GLY A 84 19.83 6.44 -15.29
C GLY A 84 18.64 6.02 -16.13
N LYS A 85 17.70 6.95 -16.25
CA LYS A 85 16.56 6.87 -17.17
C LYS A 85 16.04 8.29 -17.38
N GLU A 86 15.97 8.72 -18.65
CA GLU A 86 15.55 10.07 -19.02
C GLU A 86 16.43 11.15 -18.35
N ASP A 87 15.84 12.02 -17.53
CA ASP A 87 16.50 13.11 -16.82
C ASP A 87 16.78 12.81 -15.33
N CYS A 88 16.70 11.54 -14.94
CA CYS A 88 16.93 11.08 -13.57
C CYS A 88 18.14 10.14 -13.50
N TYR A 89 19.06 10.45 -12.58
CA TYR A 89 20.32 9.72 -12.44
C TYR A 89 20.69 9.49 -10.98
N VAL A 90 21.27 8.34 -10.70
CA VAL A 90 21.92 8.01 -9.44
C VAL A 90 23.31 7.48 -9.76
N VAL A 91 24.34 8.14 -9.24
CA VAL A 91 25.74 7.73 -9.36
C VAL A 91 26.24 7.35 -7.98
N ILE A 92 26.90 6.20 -7.87
CA ILE A 92 27.49 5.70 -6.62
C ILE A 92 29.00 5.56 -6.81
N GLU A 93 29.77 6.39 -6.11
CA GLU A 93 31.24 6.34 -6.06
C GLU A 93 31.71 5.60 -4.79
N GLY A 94 32.72 4.74 -4.94
CA GLY A 94 33.35 4.04 -3.82
C GLY A 94 32.38 3.21 -2.98
N GLU A 95 31.29 2.75 -3.59
CA GLU A 95 30.21 1.96 -2.97
C GLU A 95 29.48 2.66 -1.82
N LYS A 96 29.64 3.98 -1.60
CA LYS A 96 28.99 4.68 -0.47
C LYS A 96 28.56 6.10 -0.77
N ASP A 97 29.24 6.79 -1.68
CA ASP A 97 28.98 8.19 -2.00
C ASP A 97 27.94 8.24 -3.12
N VAL A 98 26.72 8.67 -2.77
CA VAL A 98 25.56 8.68 -3.66
C VAL A 98 25.31 10.10 -4.16
N HIS A 99 25.37 10.29 -5.46
CA HIS A 99 25.08 11.54 -6.15
C HIS A 99 23.82 11.38 -6.99
N ILE A 100 22.83 12.23 -6.76
CA ILE A 100 21.48 12.09 -7.30
C ILE A 100 21.13 13.34 -8.09
N ARG A 101 20.58 13.11 -9.29
CA ARG A 101 19.88 14.13 -10.06
C ARG A 101 18.41 13.73 -10.20
N LEU A 102 17.55 14.64 -9.75
CA LEU A 102 16.10 14.50 -9.89
C LEU A 102 15.58 15.35 -11.06
N PRO A 103 14.54 14.89 -11.77
CA PRO A 103 13.82 15.67 -12.77
C PRO A 103 13.37 17.03 -12.21
N GLY A 104 13.61 18.11 -12.96
CA GLY A 104 13.21 19.47 -12.57
C GLY A 104 13.96 20.07 -11.36
N PHE A 105 14.93 19.36 -10.78
CA PHE A 105 15.76 19.86 -9.69
C PHE A 105 17.16 20.20 -10.22
N LYS A 106 17.54 21.48 -10.18
CA LYS A 106 18.78 21.98 -10.81
C LYS A 106 20.05 21.50 -10.09
N GLU A 107 20.00 21.46 -8.77
CA GLU A 107 21.15 21.07 -7.94
C GLU A 107 21.24 19.55 -7.83
N LYS A 108 22.44 19.01 -7.70
CA LYS A 108 22.62 17.59 -7.42
C LYS A 108 22.60 17.36 -5.92
N ILE A 109 21.94 16.29 -5.52
CA ILE A 109 21.81 15.90 -4.13
C ILE A 109 22.94 14.90 -3.84
N ASN A 110 23.76 15.19 -2.84
CA ASN A 110 24.85 14.32 -2.42
C ASN A 110 24.52 13.69 -1.07
N TYR A 111 24.73 12.39 -0.94
CA TYR A 111 24.53 11.64 0.29
C TYR A 111 25.69 10.65 0.48
N ASN A 112 26.42 10.78 1.57
CA ASN A 112 27.42 9.80 1.97
C ASN A 112 26.75 8.75 2.88
N HIS A 113 26.73 7.50 2.44
CA HIS A 113 26.26 6.41 3.27
C HIS A 113 27.32 6.01 4.31
N THR A 114 26.87 5.62 5.50
CA THR A 114 27.74 5.30 6.64
C THR A 114 28.59 4.07 6.40
N GLU A 115 28.07 3.12 5.63
CA GLU A 115 28.71 1.85 5.29
C GLU A 115 28.82 1.72 3.76
N ARG A 116 29.64 0.78 3.28
CA ARG A 116 29.65 0.46 1.86
C ARG A 116 28.43 -0.39 1.52
N PHE A 117 27.76 -0.06 0.43
CA PHE A 117 26.73 -0.91 -0.15
C PHE A 117 27.33 -2.24 -0.59
N PRO A 118 26.56 -3.34 -0.53
CA PRO A 118 26.95 -4.60 -1.13
C PRO A 118 27.12 -4.42 -2.65
N THR A 119 27.90 -5.32 -3.27
CA THR A 119 28.07 -5.33 -4.71
C THR A 119 26.73 -5.49 -5.42
N PHE A 120 26.38 -4.53 -6.28
CA PHE A 120 25.16 -4.58 -7.07
C PHE A 120 25.20 -5.71 -8.10
N LEU A 121 24.14 -6.51 -8.15
CA LEU A 121 23.93 -7.47 -9.24
C LEU A 121 23.79 -6.72 -10.57
N LYS A 122 24.30 -7.30 -11.67
CA LYS A 122 24.28 -6.67 -13.01
C LYS A 122 22.86 -6.33 -13.50
N ASN A 123 21.84 -7.03 -13.04
CA ASN A 123 20.44 -6.82 -13.41
C ASN A 123 19.66 -5.96 -12.40
N TRP A 124 20.31 -5.47 -11.34
CA TRP A 124 19.66 -4.64 -10.34
C TRP A 124 19.27 -3.28 -10.92
N LYS A 125 18.05 -2.83 -10.61
CA LYS A 125 17.52 -1.53 -11.01
C LYS A 125 17.29 -0.69 -9.77
N ILE A 126 17.86 0.51 -9.74
CA ILE A 126 17.51 1.51 -8.73
C ILE A 126 16.12 2.05 -9.07
N ILE A 127 15.24 2.11 -8.08
CA ILE A 127 13.87 2.58 -8.27
C ILE A 127 13.75 3.96 -7.63
N VAL A 128 13.34 4.96 -8.42
CA VAL A 128 13.06 6.32 -7.94
C VAL A 128 11.57 6.56 -8.01
N SER A 129 10.94 6.81 -6.87
CA SER A 129 9.52 7.14 -6.75
C SER A 129 9.38 8.59 -6.27
N ILE A 130 9.09 9.50 -7.20
CA ILE A 130 8.80 10.90 -6.93
C ILE A 130 7.34 10.98 -6.48
N LEU A 131 7.10 10.90 -5.18
CA LEU A 131 5.75 10.73 -4.66
C LEU A 131 4.94 12.01 -4.82
N ASN A 132 5.55 13.15 -4.50
CA ASN A 132 5.03 14.48 -4.72
C ASN A 132 6.19 15.50 -4.77
N GLU A 133 5.86 16.79 -4.80
CA GLU A 133 6.83 17.88 -4.91
C GLU A 133 7.80 18.01 -3.71
N HIS A 134 7.51 17.33 -2.60
CA HIS A 134 8.29 17.38 -1.36
C HIS A 134 9.01 16.07 -1.04
N VAL A 135 8.50 14.93 -1.50
CA VAL A 135 8.95 13.61 -1.05
C VAL A 135 9.32 12.73 -2.23
N THR A 136 10.57 12.28 -2.26
CA THR A 136 11.06 11.27 -3.20
C THR A 136 11.66 10.10 -2.42
N LEU A 137 11.33 8.88 -2.86
CA LEU A 137 11.91 7.66 -2.34
C LEU A 137 12.85 7.05 -3.39
N ILE A 138 14.06 6.67 -2.99
CA ILE A 138 15.00 5.94 -3.86
C ILE A 138 15.33 4.61 -3.22
N ARG A 139 14.92 3.49 -3.83
CA ARG A 139 15.36 2.16 -3.43
C ARG A 139 16.72 1.87 -4.09
N ILE A 140 17.78 1.86 -3.29
CA ILE A 140 19.16 1.67 -3.75
C ILE A 140 19.44 0.19 -3.96
N ASN A 141 19.06 -0.67 -3.02
CA ASN A 141 19.24 -2.13 -3.12
C ASN A 141 18.04 -2.86 -2.44
N ALA A 142 18.19 -4.16 -2.16
CA ALA A 142 17.13 -4.94 -1.52
C ALA A 142 16.72 -4.40 -0.14
N GLU A 143 17.68 -3.84 0.61
CA GLU A 143 17.57 -3.45 2.02
C GLU A 143 17.67 -1.93 2.22
N THR A 144 18.37 -1.19 1.39
CA THR A 144 18.58 0.25 1.58
C THR A 144 17.66 1.07 0.70
N ALA A 145 16.94 2.00 1.32
CA ALA A 145 16.30 3.11 0.63
C ALA A 145 16.71 4.47 1.19
N LEU A 146 16.60 5.50 0.36
CA LEU A 146 16.84 6.89 0.71
C LEU A 146 15.53 7.67 0.58
N ILE A 147 15.16 8.38 1.64
CA ILE A 147 14.05 9.33 1.65
C ILE A 147 14.64 10.72 1.46
N ILE A 148 14.26 11.36 0.36
CA ILE A 148 14.62 12.74 0.04
C ILE A 148 13.42 13.62 0.36
N ASN A 149 13.63 14.56 1.27
CA ASN A 149 12.63 15.55 1.68
C ASN A 149 13.08 16.93 1.20
N ILE A 150 12.22 17.61 0.44
CA ILE A 150 12.46 18.94 -0.13
C ILE A 150 11.45 19.90 0.49
N ASN A 151 11.93 20.84 1.29
CA ASN A 151 11.05 21.83 1.91
C ASN A 151 10.69 22.98 0.94
N GLU A 152 9.82 23.90 1.39
CA GLU A 152 9.38 25.06 0.60
C GLU A 152 10.53 26.00 0.18
N LYS A 153 11.60 26.05 0.97
CA LYS A 153 12.83 26.81 0.67
C LYS A 153 13.78 26.07 -0.27
N LYS A 154 13.38 24.90 -0.78
CA LYS A 154 14.18 23.99 -1.62
C LYS A 154 15.40 23.39 -0.92
N ASN A 155 15.48 23.46 0.42
CA ASN A 155 16.50 22.72 1.16
C ASN A 155 16.16 21.23 1.12
N VAL A 156 17.19 20.43 0.89
CA VAL A 156 17.09 18.98 0.78
C VAL A 156 17.64 18.32 2.04
N THR A 157 16.88 17.39 2.61
CA THR A 157 17.42 16.44 3.60
C THR A 157 17.27 15.01 3.08
N VAL A 158 18.34 14.23 3.18
CA VAL A 158 18.35 12.82 2.78
C VAL A 158 18.48 11.97 4.03
N LYS A 159 17.61 10.97 4.17
CA LYS A 159 17.69 9.98 5.24
C LYS A 159 17.71 8.58 4.66
N SER A 160 18.69 7.77 5.06
CA SER A 160 18.68 6.33 4.76
C SER A 160 17.79 5.58 5.75
N VAL A 161 17.06 4.61 5.23
CA VAL A 161 16.21 3.69 5.99
C VAL A 161 16.39 2.28 5.44
N ASP A 162 16.14 1.29 6.29
CA ASP A 162 15.95 -0.08 5.85
C ASP A 162 14.59 -0.19 5.14
N PHE A 163 14.61 -0.64 3.90
CA PHE A 163 13.44 -0.83 3.05
C PHE A 163 12.46 -1.85 3.66
N ASN A 164 12.95 -2.79 4.45
CA ASN A 164 12.14 -3.79 5.14
C ASN A 164 11.46 -3.22 6.40
N ASN A 165 11.80 -2.00 6.83
CA ASN A 165 11.27 -1.45 8.08
C ASN A 165 10.04 -0.55 7.93
N GLY A 166 9.32 -0.64 6.81
CA GLY A 166 8.08 0.09 6.59
C GLY A 166 7.76 0.24 5.11
N PHE A 167 7.03 1.29 4.78
CA PHE A 167 6.79 1.67 3.40
C PHE A 167 6.50 3.15 3.26
N LEU A 168 6.62 3.64 2.03
CA LEU A 168 6.26 4.99 1.66
C LEU A 168 5.70 4.99 0.23
N CYS A 169 4.42 5.34 0.10
CA CYS A 169 3.72 5.38 -1.17
C CYS A 169 2.97 6.71 -1.34
N VAL A 170 2.25 6.85 -2.45
CA VAL A 170 1.40 8.00 -2.75
C VAL A 170 0.00 7.56 -3.16
N ASN A 171 -1.01 8.30 -2.71
CA ASN A 171 -2.36 8.20 -3.26
C ASN A 171 -2.41 8.86 -4.65
N PRO A 172 -2.70 8.10 -5.73
CA PRO A 172 -2.64 8.58 -7.11
C PRO A 172 -3.68 9.65 -7.46
N HIS A 173 -4.70 9.87 -6.62
CA HIS A 173 -5.69 10.92 -6.83
C HIS A 173 -5.31 12.22 -6.10
N THR A 174 -4.92 12.13 -4.84
CA THR A 174 -4.68 13.33 -4.00
C THR A 174 -3.22 13.80 -3.96
N ASN A 175 -2.28 13.00 -4.48
CA ASN A 175 -0.83 13.19 -4.33
C ASN A 175 -0.35 13.25 -2.87
N LEU A 176 -1.16 12.77 -1.93
CA LEU A 176 -0.78 12.62 -0.53
C LEU A 176 0.19 11.45 -0.39
N ALA A 177 1.39 11.69 0.12
CA ALA A 177 2.31 10.61 0.49
C ALA A 177 1.79 9.91 1.75
N ILE A 178 1.98 8.60 1.85
CA ILE A 178 1.53 7.78 2.98
C ILE A 178 2.74 6.99 3.48
N ALA A 179 3.13 7.23 4.72
CA ALA A 179 4.34 6.67 5.32
C ALA A 179 4.02 5.79 6.52
N TYR A 180 4.71 4.67 6.64
CA TYR A 180 4.59 3.73 7.75
C TYR A 180 5.98 3.26 8.22
N GLY A 181 6.08 2.94 9.52
CA GLY A 181 7.32 2.42 10.12
C GLY A 181 8.45 3.45 10.07
N ASP A 182 9.66 3.00 9.73
CA ASP A 182 10.86 3.84 9.76
C ASP A 182 10.85 4.95 8.69
N PHE A 183 9.93 4.85 7.72
CA PHE A 183 9.68 5.87 6.70
C PHE A 183 8.83 7.04 7.21
N ALA A 184 8.13 6.87 8.34
CA ALA A 184 7.21 7.88 8.89
C ALA A 184 7.96 8.99 9.64
N LEU A 185 8.75 9.79 8.92
CA LEU A 185 9.53 10.90 9.49
C LEU A 185 8.63 12.11 9.74
N SER A 186 8.70 12.69 10.95
CA SER A 186 7.91 13.86 11.35
C SER A 186 8.16 15.11 10.49
N SER A 187 9.27 15.16 9.76
CA SER A 187 9.65 16.27 8.88
C SER A 187 9.01 16.22 7.48
N LEU A 188 8.36 15.11 7.10
CA LEU A 188 7.78 14.98 5.76
C LEU A 188 6.56 15.89 5.60
N LYS A 189 6.56 16.67 4.52
CA LYS A 189 5.43 17.53 4.15
C LYS A 189 4.50 16.80 3.20
N LYS A 190 3.21 17.17 3.24
CA LYS A 190 2.14 16.55 2.41
C LYS A 190 2.20 15.02 2.49
N CYS A 191 2.40 14.53 3.72
CA CYS A 191 2.59 13.14 4.02
C CYS A 191 1.80 12.77 5.27
N GLU A 192 0.98 11.73 5.16
CA GLU A 192 0.31 11.12 6.30
C GLU A 192 1.22 10.09 6.96
N LEU A 193 1.40 10.24 8.27
CA LEU A 193 2.19 9.31 9.08
C LEU A 193 1.25 8.31 9.75
N ILE A 194 1.20 7.09 9.21
CA ILE A 194 0.37 6.00 9.71
C ILE A 194 0.90 5.53 11.07
N GLN A 195 0.00 5.32 12.02
CA GLN A 195 0.37 4.76 13.32
C GLN A 195 0.82 3.32 13.21
N ASN A 196 1.78 2.93 14.03
CA ASN A 196 2.22 1.55 14.13
C ASN A 196 1.04 0.62 14.46
N ILE A 197 0.78 -0.34 13.57
CA ILE A 197 -0.13 -1.46 13.83
C ILE A 197 0.68 -2.48 14.62
N PRO A 198 0.27 -2.89 15.83
CA PRO A 198 0.90 -4.01 16.52
C PRO A 198 0.79 -5.25 15.65
N HIS A 199 1.92 -5.80 15.19
CA HIS A 199 2.00 -7.04 14.42
C HIS A 199 3.35 -7.71 14.71
N GLU A 200 3.44 -9.02 14.47
CA GLU A 200 4.68 -9.81 14.65
C GLU A 200 5.41 -10.11 13.34
N GLY A 201 4.82 -9.74 12.20
CA GLY A 201 5.43 -9.90 10.88
C GLY A 201 6.46 -8.84 10.52
N GLY A 202 7.04 -8.95 9.33
CA GLY A 202 7.93 -7.93 8.77
C GLY A 202 7.20 -6.61 8.54
N LYS A 203 7.82 -5.48 8.92
CA LYS A 203 7.21 -4.14 8.83
C LYS A 203 6.89 -3.69 7.38
N TRP A 204 7.37 -4.40 6.37
CA TRP A 204 7.13 -4.16 4.95
C TRP A 204 5.94 -4.95 4.37
N GLY A 205 5.43 -5.97 5.08
CA GLY A 205 4.37 -6.84 4.61
C GLY A 205 2.99 -6.20 4.67
N PHE A 206 2.73 -5.19 3.83
CA PHE A 206 1.47 -4.43 3.81
C PHE A 206 0.91 -4.27 2.39
N PHE A 207 -0.41 -4.29 2.29
CA PHE A 207 -1.16 -3.70 1.19
C PHE A 207 -1.76 -2.36 1.61
N THR A 208 -1.83 -1.43 0.67
CA THR A 208 -2.58 -0.18 0.84
C THR A 208 -3.63 -0.06 -0.25
N HIS A 209 -4.91 -0.16 0.10
CA HIS A 209 -6.00 0.14 -0.82
C HIS A 209 -6.19 1.65 -0.91
N LEU A 210 -6.24 2.20 -2.12
CA LEU A 210 -6.25 3.64 -2.37
C LEU A 210 -7.58 4.05 -3.02
N PHE A 211 -8.25 5.03 -2.41
CA PHE A 211 -9.52 5.58 -2.85
C PHE A 211 -9.39 7.09 -3.07
N LYS A 212 -10.36 7.71 -3.77
CA LYS A 212 -10.39 9.19 -3.90
C LYS A 212 -10.49 9.88 -2.54
N TRP A 213 -11.19 9.25 -1.59
CA TRP A 213 -11.49 9.81 -0.28
C TRP A 213 -10.49 9.45 0.83
N GLY A 214 -9.57 8.51 0.60
CA GLY A 214 -8.69 7.99 1.65
C GLY A 214 -8.04 6.66 1.27
N HIS A 215 -7.73 5.84 2.27
CA HIS A 215 -7.02 4.57 2.09
C HIS A 215 -7.24 3.58 3.22
N ILE A 216 -6.97 2.30 2.96
CA ILE A 216 -6.94 1.25 3.98
C ILE A 216 -5.54 0.66 4.03
N ILE A 217 -4.94 0.63 5.23
CA ILE A 217 -3.65 0.00 5.49
C ILE A 217 -3.89 -1.40 6.05
N ILE A 218 -3.38 -2.42 5.36
CA ILE A 218 -3.70 -3.82 5.60
C ILE A 218 -2.39 -4.61 5.72
N PRO A 219 -2.06 -5.19 6.88
CA PRO A 219 -0.96 -6.14 6.97
C PRO A 219 -1.27 -7.39 6.12
N LYS A 220 -0.26 -7.96 5.44
CA LYS A 220 -0.39 -9.21 4.68
C LYS A 220 -0.54 -10.42 5.62
N GLU A 221 0.19 -10.40 6.73
CA GLU A 221 0.18 -11.45 7.75
C GLU A 221 0.03 -10.84 9.14
N LEU A 222 -0.75 -11.49 9.99
CA LEU A 222 -1.02 -11.08 11.37
C LEU A 222 -1.04 -12.29 12.31
N GLU A 223 -0.37 -12.19 13.45
CA GLU A 223 -0.64 -13.10 14.58
C GLU A 223 -1.53 -12.38 15.60
N ILE A 224 -2.83 -12.64 15.53
CA ILE A 224 -3.81 -12.12 16.49
C ILE A 224 -3.50 -12.70 17.87
N LYS A 225 -3.44 -11.81 18.87
CA LYS A 225 -3.22 -12.13 20.28
C LYS A 225 -4.28 -11.44 21.13
N LEU A 226 -5.34 -12.17 21.45
CA LEU A 226 -6.40 -11.72 22.34
C LEU A 226 -6.12 -12.27 23.75
N PRO A 227 -5.76 -11.42 24.74
CA PRO A 227 -5.51 -11.90 26.09
C PRO A 227 -6.80 -12.24 26.85
N SER A 228 -6.71 -13.09 27.87
CA SER A 228 -7.80 -13.28 28.85
C SER A 228 -8.05 -11.98 29.62
N PRO A 229 -9.32 -11.61 29.89
CA PRO A 229 -9.62 -10.58 30.87
C PRO A 229 -8.99 -10.91 32.23
N GLY A 230 -8.29 -9.97 32.85
CA GLY A 230 -7.73 -10.10 34.21
C GLY A 230 -6.35 -10.76 34.33
N LEU A 231 -5.85 -11.46 33.30
CA LEU A 231 -4.47 -11.94 33.27
C LEU A 231 -3.57 -10.95 32.51
N LYS A 232 -2.53 -10.43 33.17
CA LYS A 232 -1.40 -9.80 32.48
C LYS A 232 -0.66 -10.89 31.70
N LEU A 233 -1.16 -11.25 30.52
CA LEU A 233 -0.40 -12.08 29.60
C LEU A 233 0.91 -11.36 29.25
N ILE A 234 1.98 -12.14 29.17
CA ILE A 234 3.30 -11.74 28.68
C ILE A 234 3.14 -11.48 27.18
N GLY A 235 2.68 -10.30 26.79
CA GLY A 235 2.52 -9.95 25.37
C GLY A 235 1.59 -8.77 25.12
N LYS A 236 1.87 -8.01 24.06
CA LYS A 236 1.03 -6.90 23.60
C LYS A 236 -0.23 -7.46 22.92
N LYS A 237 -1.42 -6.90 23.21
CA LYS A 237 -2.65 -7.24 22.48
C LYS A 237 -2.48 -6.91 21.00
N ILE A 238 -2.79 -7.88 20.13
CA ILE A 238 -2.81 -7.71 18.67
C ILE A 238 -4.21 -8.09 18.21
N ASP A 239 -5.02 -7.09 17.88
CA ASP A 239 -6.43 -7.27 17.51
C ASP A 239 -6.83 -6.52 16.24
N THR A 240 -5.94 -5.69 15.69
CA THR A 240 -6.24 -4.79 14.58
C THR A 240 -5.93 -5.47 13.26
N LEU A 241 -6.95 -5.67 12.43
CA LEU A 241 -6.85 -6.28 11.09
C LEU A 241 -6.42 -5.27 10.02
N ALA A 242 -6.83 -4.02 10.18
CA ALA A 242 -6.54 -2.94 9.25
C ALA A 242 -6.81 -1.57 9.88
N ILE A 243 -6.30 -0.52 9.25
CA ILE A 243 -6.67 0.88 9.55
C ILE A 243 -7.31 1.48 8.31
N VAL A 244 -8.59 1.88 8.41
CA VAL A 244 -9.22 2.75 7.43
C VAL A 244 -8.86 4.19 7.80
N SER A 245 -8.21 4.91 6.89
CA SER A 245 -7.85 6.30 7.07
C SER A 245 -8.64 7.19 6.13
N ILE A 246 -9.25 8.23 6.68
CA ILE A 246 -9.94 9.28 5.96
C ILE A 246 -9.19 10.58 6.31
N PRO A 247 -8.24 10.99 5.45
CA PRO A 247 -7.44 12.17 5.71
C PRO A 247 -8.32 13.44 5.86
N PRO A 248 -7.86 14.44 6.61
CA PRO A 248 -6.58 14.47 7.31
C PRO A 248 -6.51 13.70 8.65
N ASN A 249 -7.64 13.41 9.32
CA ASN A 249 -7.57 13.09 10.76
C ASN A 249 -8.29 11.82 11.22
N ILE A 250 -9.23 11.27 10.45
CA ILE A 250 -10.06 10.16 10.95
C ILE A 250 -9.35 8.82 10.66
N HIS A 251 -9.04 8.07 11.71
CA HIS A 251 -8.51 6.71 11.57
C HIS A 251 -9.40 5.72 12.32
N ILE A 252 -9.88 4.71 11.61
CA ILE A 252 -10.76 3.66 12.13
C ILE A 252 -9.95 2.38 12.19
N HIS A 253 -9.62 1.93 13.41
CA HIS A 253 -8.99 0.64 13.60
C HIS A 253 -10.05 -0.46 13.52
N VAL A 254 -9.94 -1.34 12.54
CA VAL A 254 -10.82 -2.50 12.40
C VAL A 254 -10.27 -3.61 13.28
N LYS A 255 -11.00 -3.97 14.33
CA LYS A 255 -10.52 -4.82 15.43
C LYS A 255 -11.39 -6.05 15.64
N LEU A 256 -10.76 -7.19 15.88
CA LEU A 256 -11.44 -8.35 16.45
C LEU A 256 -11.71 -8.14 17.93
N ASP A 257 -12.96 -8.36 18.35
CA ASP A 257 -13.41 -8.30 19.74
C ASP A 257 -14.00 -9.65 20.12
N GLY A 258 -13.19 -10.50 20.74
CA GLY A 258 -13.55 -11.90 20.95
C GLY A 258 -12.82 -12.55 22.13
N PRO A 259 -13.03 -13.87 22.32
CA PRO A 259 -12.42 -14.63 23.41
C PRO A 259 -10.89 -14.71 23.27
N LYS A 260 -10.22 -15.16 24.34
CA LYS A 260 -8.76 -15.37 24.32
C LYS A 260 -8.36 -16.32 23.20
N CYS A 261 -7.39 -15.91 22.39
CA CYS A 261 -6.83 -16.73 21.32
C CYS A 261 -5.44 -16.25 20.91
N ILE A 262 -4.71 -17.16 20.26
CA ILE A 262 -3.59 -16.84 19.39
C ILE A 262 -3.91 -17.48 18.04
N ARG A 263 -3.92 -16.70 16.96
CA ARG A 263 -4.20 -17.21 15.61
C ARG A 263 -3.42 -16.41 14.58
N LYS A 264 -2.72 -17.12 13.68
CA LYS A 264 -2.13 -16.53 12.48
C LYS A 264 -3.20 -16.36 11.41
N LEU A 265 -3.16 -15.23 10.74
CA LEU A 265 -4.06 -14.85 9.65
C LEU A 265 -3.23 -14.35 8.48
N GLU A 266 -3.60 -14.77 7.28
CA GLU A 266 -3.09 -14.27 6.01
C GLU A 266 -4.18 -13.54 5.24
N TYR A 267 -3.90 -12.32 4.78
CA TYR A 267 -4.81 -11.55 3.94
C TYR A 267 -5.00 -12.24 2.57
N GLY A 268 -6.24 -12.34 2.11
CA GLY A 268 -6.58 -13.04 0.86
C GLY A 268 -6.82 -14.54 1.02
N GLN A 269 -6.47 -15.10 2.19
CA GLN A 269 -6.84 -16.45 2.61
C GLN A 269 -7.84 -16.40 3.77
N ASP A 270 -7.40 -15.98 4.97
CA ASP A 270 -8.26 -15.95 6.16
C ASP A 270 -9.23 -14.78 6.19
N TYR A 271 -8.81 -13.64 5.62
CA TYR A 271 -9.63 -12.43 5.60
C TYR A 271 -9.36 -11.52 4.40
N ASN A 272 -10.39 -10.76 4.03
CA ASN A 272 -10.31 -9.63 3.12
C ASN A 272 -11.10 -8.46 3.65
N ILE A 273 -10.69 -7.25 3.25
CA ILE A 273 -11.34 -6.02 3.66
C ILE A 273 -11.36 -5.01 2.51
N THR A 274 -12.45 -4.26 2.43
CA THR A 274 -12.57 -3.04 1.62
C THR A 274 -13.52 -2.05 2.32
N ALA A 275 -13.63 -0.84 1.80
CA ALA A 275 -14.58 0.13 2.32
C ALA A 275 -15.17 1.02 1.22
N ILE A 276 -16.42 1.42 1.43
CA ILE A 276 -17.17 2.33 0.56
C ILE A 276 -17.54 3.55 1.38
N LYS A 277 -17.14 4.74 0.93
CA LYS A 277 -17.62 5.99 1.51
C LYS A 277 -19.01 6.25 0.95
N SER A 278 -20.03 5.99 1.77
CA SER A 278 -21.44 6.03 1.39
C SER A 278 -22.04 7.44 1.46
N SER A 279 -21.45 8.32 2.27
CA SER A 279 -21.85 9.73 2.35
C SER A 279 -20.64 10.63 2.68
N GLU A 280 -20.87 11.93 2.96
CA GLU A 280 -19.81 12.82 3.44
C GLU A 280 -19.18 12.33 4.77
N SER A 281 -20.01 11.76 5.66
CA SER A 281 -19.67 11.38 7.03
C SER A 281 -19.72 9.88 7.30
N ASP A 282 -20.14 9.06 6.33
CA ASP A 282 -20.40 7.64 6.52
C ASP A 282 -19.49 6.78 5.65
N VAL A 283 -19.00 5.69 6.25
CA VAL A 283 -18.19 4.67 5.60
C VAL A 283 -18.71 3.28 5.98
N ASP A 284 -18.98 2.48 4.97
CA ASP A 284 -19.33 1.08 5.09
C ASP A 284 -18.07 0.23 4.89
N ILE A 285 -17.66 -0.50 5.92
CA ILE A 285 -16.48 -1.39 5.89
C ILE A 285 -16.96 -2.81 5.66
N TYR A 286 -16.57 -3.41 4.54
CA TYR A 286 -16.90 -4.80 4.21
C TYR A 286 -15.73 -5.70 4.56
N ILE A 287 -16.00 -6.74 5.32
CA ILE A 287 -15.00 -7.70 5.76
C ILE A 287 -15.50 -9.11 5.43
N LEU A 288 -14.70 -9.84 4.67
CA LEU A 288 -14.85 -11.27 4.48
C LEU A 288 -13.89 -11.97 5.43
N PHE A 289 -14.38 -12.83 6.31
CA PHE A 289 -13.57 -13.46 7.35
C PHE A 289 -14.16 -14.82 7.72
N ASP A 290 -13.38 -15.90 7.67
CA ASP A 290 -13.82 -17.27 8.00
C ASP A 290 -15.13 -17.67 7.30
N GLY A 291 -15.29 -17.31 6.02
CA GLY A 291 -16.51 -17.61 5.26
C GLY A 291 -17.74 -16.79 5.66
N HIS A 292 -17.59 -15.73 6.46
CA HIS A 292 -18.63 -14.75 6.78
C HIS A 292 -18.40 -13.44 6.03
N LEU A 293 -19.46 -12.84 5.49
CA LEU A 293 -19.42 -11.46 4.99
C LEU A 293 -20.08 -10.52 6.00
N LEU A 294 -19.30 -9.57 6.50
CA LEU A 294 -19.71 -8.56 7.47
C LEU A 294 -19.75 -7.19 6.81
N LYS A 295 -20.71 -6.37 7.23
CA LYS A 295 -20.76 -4.94 6.94
C LYS A 295 -20.75 -4.16 8.24
N TYR A 296 -19.72 -3.34 8.43
CA TYR A 296 -19.64 -2.42 9.56
C TYR A 296 -19.94 -0.99 9.10
N GLU A 297 -21.02 -0.41 9.60
CA GLU A 297 -21.48 0.94 9.28
C GLU A 297 -20.87 1.93 10.28
N PHE A 298 -20.03 2.86 9.80
CA PHE A 298 -19.36 3.84 10.64
C PHE A 298 -19.69 5.27 10.20
N SER A 299 -20.18 6.07 11.14
CA SER A 299 -20.43 7.51 10.97
C SER A 299 -19.49 8.33 11.84
N PHE A 300 -18.98 9.44 11.32
CA PHE A 300 -18.13 10.38 12.07
C PHE A 300 -18.59 11.83 11.94
N ASP A 301 -18.18 12.65 12.90
CA ASP A 301 -18.39 14.09 12.84
C ASP A 301 -17.37 14.75 11.90
N ILE A 302 -17.85 15.32 10.79
CA ILE A 302 -17.01 16.00 9.79
C ILE A 302 -16.14 17.13 10.38
N ARG A 303 -16.54 17.72 11.51
CA ARG A 303 -15.78 18.79 12.19
C ARG A 303 -14.47 18.27 12.78
N LEU A 304 -14.36 16.96 13.01
CA LEU A 304 -13.13 16.31 13.45
C LEU A 304 -12.14 16.12 12.28
N ASN A 305 -12.63 16.10 11.04
CA ASN A 305 -11.81 15.87 9.86
C ASN A 305 -11.30 17.17 9.17
N LYS A 306 -11.03 18.22 9.95
CA LYS A 306 -10.50 19.48 9.44
C LYS A 306 -8.98 19.60 9.67
N PRO A 307 -8.20 20.21 8.76
CA PRO A 307 -6.73 20.26 8.86
C PRO A 307 -6.17 20.82 10.18
N GLU A 308 -6.90 21.73 10.84
CA GLU A 308 -6.50 22.32 12.12
C GLU A 308 -6.79 21.43 13.35
N LYS A 309 -7.52 20.33 13.17
CA LYS A 309 -7.83 19.39 14.25
C LYS A 309 -6.73 18.34 14.41
N GLY A 310 -6.62 17.83 15.62
CA GLY A 310 -5.78 16.68 15.89
C GLY A 310 -6.38 15.39 15.32
N ARG A 311 -5.54 14.34 15.30
CA ARG A 311 -5.94 13.00 14.90
C ARG A 311 -7.13 12.48 15.73
N SER A 312 -8.14 11.94 15.06
CA SER A 312 -9.32 11.30 15.65
C SER A 312 -9.23 9.79 15.49
N LEU A 313 -9.14 9.07 16.61
CA LEU A 313 -8.97 7.62 16.62
C LEU A 313 -10.29 6.93 16.97
N HIS A 314 -10.72 6.04 16.10
CA HIS A 314 -11.95 5.27 16.23
C HIS A 314 -11.65 3.77 16.16
N SER A 315 -12.64 2.93 16.50
CA SER A 315 -12.51 1.48 16.36
C SER A 315 -13.81 0.87 15.87
N ALA A 316 -13.71 0.06 14.81
CA ALA A 316 -14.77 -0.82 14.35
C ALA A 316 -14.54 -2.20 14.99
N LYS A 317 -15.36 -2.56 15.97
CA LYS A 317 -15.19 -3.80 16.74
C LYS A 317 -16.05 -4.92 16.17
N LEU A 318 -15.40 -5.94 15.64
CA LEU A 318 -16.02 -7.14 15.10
C LEU A 318 -16.18 -8.16 16.23
N LYS A 319 -17.39 -8.20 16.81
CA LYS A 319 -17.66 -9.14 17.89
C LYS A 319 -17.67 -10.56 17.38
N CYS A 320 -16.96 -11.46 18.05
CA CYS A 320 -16.89 -12.86 17.68
C CYS A 320 -16.75 -13.80 18.87
N ILE A 321 -17.12 -15.07 18.65
CA ILE A 321 -16.91 -16.20 19.56
C ILE A 321 -16.17 -17.32 18.83
N ASN A 322 -15.54 -18.22 19.59
CA ASN A 322 -14.88 -19.40 19.02
C ASN A 322 -15.86 -20.57 18.97
N LYS A 323 -15.80 -21.36 17.90
CA LYS A 323 -16.57 -22.61 17.78
C LYS A 323 -16.02 -23.73 18.69
N SER A 324 -14.72 -23.70 18.99
CA SER A 324 -14.01 -24.80 19.66
C SER A 324 -12.94 -24.27 20.64
N LYS A 325 -12.33 -25.18 21.42
CA LYS A 325 -11.21 -24.86 22.32
C LYS A 325 -9.95 -24.42 21.56
N GLU A 326 -9.70 -25.02 20.39
CA GLU A 326 -8.68 -24.57 19.44
C GLU A 326 -9.31 -23.57 18.47
N VAL A 327 -8.70 -22.40 18.34
CA VAL A 327 -9.29 -21.28 17.59
C VAL A 327 -8.92 -21.42 16.13
N THR A 328 -9.64 -22.27 15.42
CA THR A 328 -9.51 -22.46 13.97
C THR A 328 -10.41 -21.53 13.17
N SER A 329 -11.54 -21.10 13.75
CA SER A 329 -12.50 -20.21 13.11
C SER A 329 -13.30 -19.42 14.14
N PHE A 330 -13.72 -18.22 13.76
CA PHE A 330 -14.61 -17.35 14.52
C PHE A 330 -16.03 -17.42 13.97
N ILE A 331 -17.01 -17.28 14.87
CA ILE A 331 -18.40 -16.99 14.54
C ILE A 331 -18.65 -15.54 14.96
N PHE A 332 -19.03 -14.70 14.01
CA PHE A 332 -19.29 -13.29 14.27
C PHE A 332 -20.68 -13.07 14.87
N GLN A 333 -20.81 -11.98 15.62
CA GLN A 333 -22.06 -11.56 16.24
C GLN A 333 -22.45 -10.19 15.72
N GLU A 334 -23.74 -10.03 15.41
CA GLU A 334 -24.26 -8.73 15.06
C GLU A 334 -24.15 -7.74 16.22
N THR A 335 -23.95 -6.48 15.86
CA THR A 335 -24.01 -5.36 16.79
C THR A 335 -24.78 -4.22 16.13
N LYS A 336 -25.06 -3.15 16.88
CA LYS A 336 -25.71 -1.95 16.33
C LYS A 336 -25.08 -1.47 15.02
N ASN A 337 -23.77 -1.57 14.88
CA ASN A 337 -23.01 -1.06 13.74
C ASN A 337 -22.44 -2.17 12.86
N CYS A 338 -22.66 -3.45 13.17
CA CYS A 338 -22.07 -4.57 12.43
C CYS A 338 -23.16 -5.58 12.09
N LYS A 339 -23.45 -5.73 10.80
CA LYS A 339 -24.42 -6.68 10.26
C LYS A 339 -23.67 -7.86 9.63
N ILE A 340 -24.22 -9.06 9.81
CA ILE A 340 -23.73 -10.25 9.11
C ILE A 340 -24.58 -10.38 7.85
N LEU A 341 -24.04 -9.95 6.71
CA LEU A 341 -24.76 -10.02 5.44
C LEU A 341 -24.95 -11.47 5.00
N LEU A 342 -23.88 -12.27 5.13
CA LEU A 342 -23.89 -13.70 4.81
C LEU A 342 -23.15 -14.45 5.92
N GLY A 343 -23.91 -15.30 6.63
CA GLY A 343 -23.42 -16.08 7.76
C GLY A 343 -22.65 -17.35 7.39
N SER A 344 -22.55 -17.68 6.10
CA SER A 344 -21.86 -18.88 5.59
C SER A 344 -21.80 -18.81 4.05
N ASN A 345 -21.12 -19.79 3.44
CA ASN A 345 -21.02 -19.96 1.98
C ASN A 345 -20.41 -18.76 1.24
N CYS A 346 -19.66 -17.91 1.95
CA CYS A 346 -18.82 -16.95 1.29
C CYS A 346 -17.53 -17.64 0.80
N PRO A 347 -16.89 -17.09 -0.25
CA PRO A 347 -15.60 -17.57 -0.73
C PRO A 347 -14.56 -17.60 0.41
N SER A 348 -13.71 -18.63 0.46
CA SER A 348 -12.79 -18.86 1.58
C SER A 348 -11.31 -18.99 1.22
N ASP A 349 -10.94 -19.10 -0.07
CA ASP A 349 -9.56 -19.40 -0.45
C ASP A 349 -9.16 -18.68 -1.75
N ASN A 350 -7.90 -18.24 -1.83
CA ASN A 350 -7.29 -17.62 -3.02
C ASN A 350 -8.12 -16.47 -3.62
N LEU A 351 -8.67 -15.62 -2.76
CA LEU A 351 -9.62 -14.59 -3.18
C LEU A 351 -8.94 -13.38 -3.81
N GLY A 352 -7.63 -13.24 -3.59
CA GLY A 352 -6.89 -12.03 -3.95
C GLY A 352 -7.37 -10.87 -3.08
N HIS A 353 -7.75 -9.75 -3.71
CA HIS A 353 -8.20 -8.55 -3.02
C HIS A 353 -9.71 -8.38 -3.12
N LEU A 354 -10.32 -7.83 -2.05
CA LEU A 354 -11.70 -7.36 -2.09
C LEU A 354 -11.74 -5.91 -2.57
N LEU A 355 -12.45 -5.68 -3.66
CA LEU A 355 -12.53 -4.43 -4.41
C LEU A 355 -13.95 -3.88 -4.38
N ASN A 356 -14.08 -2.60 -4.71
CA ASN A 356 -15.35 -1.93 -4.97
C ASN A 356 -15.16 -0.79 -5.98
N SER A 357 -16.25 -0.20 -6.45
CA SER A 357 -16.27 0.81 -7.53
C SER A 357 -15.53 2.11 -7.20
N GLN A 358 -15.13 2.33 -5.95
CA GLN A 358 -14.34 3.49 -5.50
C GLN A 358 -12.83 3.20 -5.42
N THR A 359 -12.41 1.94 -5.60
CA THR A 359 -11.00 1.54 -5.50
C THR A 359 -10.23 2.04 -6.72
N ILE A 360 -9.18 2.83 -6.52
CA ILE A 360 -8.32 3.30 -7.61
C ILE A 360 -7.24 2.26 -7.90
N ALA A 361 -6.53 1.87 -6.85
CA ALA A 361 -5.40 0.96 -6.93
C ALA A 361 -5.11 0.33 -5.56
N ILE A 362 -4.30 -0.71 -5.57
CA ILE A 362 -3.68 -1.30 -4.40
C ILE A 362 -2.18 -1.15 -4.56
N PHE A 363 -1.54 -0.59 -3.53
CA PHE A 363 -0.09 -0.58 -3.43
C PHE A 363 0.38 -1.79 -2.63
N ASP A 364 1.30 -2.56 -3.20
CA ASP A 364 2.01 -3.64 -2.51
C ASP A 364 3.36 -3.11 -2.01
N ALA A 365 3.49 -3.02 -0.68
CA ALA A 365 4.68 -2.48 -0.02
C ALA A 365 5.93 -3.35 -0.15
N GLU A 366 5.78 -4.66 -0.32
CA GLU A 366 6.91 -5.61 -0.44
C GLU A 366 7.73 -5.34 -1.71
N ILE A 367 7.01 -5.20 -2.82
CA ILE A 367 7.59 -5.05 -4.15
C ILE A 367 7.61 -3.59 -4.61
N GLY A 368 6.82 -2.71 -3.99
CA GLY A 368 6.71 -1.30 -4.32
C GLY A 368 5.85 -1.04 -5.57
N GLU A 369 4.89 -1.91 -5.87
CA GLU A 369 4.10 -1.87 -7.09
C GLU A 369 2.67 -1.39 -6.84
N TYR A 370 2.09 -0.77 -7.87
CA TYR A 370 0.69 -0.38 -7.90
C TYR A 370 -0.06 -1.31 -8.83
N LEU A 371 -1.13 -1.90 -8.31
CA LEU A 371 -2.05 -2.74 -9.05
C LEU A 371 -3.38 -2.00 -9.19
N SER A 372 -3.94 -1.92 -10.39
CA SER A 372 -5.23 -1.27 -10.66
C SER A 372 -6.10 -2.16 -11.54
N HIS A 373 -7.34 -1.75 -11.77
CA HIS A 373 -8.33 -2.45 -12.58
C HIS A 373 -9.01 -1.42 -13.50
N PRO A 374 -9.75 -1.84 -14.55
CA PRO A 374 -10.30 -0.92 -15.54
C PRO A 374 -11.12 0.23 -14.96
N GLN A 375 -12.06 -0.03 -14.03
CA GLN A 375 -12.81 1.06 -13.40
C GLN A 375 -11.93 1.94 -12.50
N GLY A 376 -10.88 1.38 -11.88
CA GLY A 376 -9.93 2.13 -11.06
C GLY A 376 -9.14 3.16 -11.87
N LEU A 377 -8.83 2.88 -13.13
CA LEU A 377 -8.20 3.84 -14.05
C LEU A 377 -9.08 5.09 -14.25
N GLN A 378 -10.40 4.93 -14.32
CA GLN A 378 -11.33 6.04 -14.52
C GLN A 378 -11.43 6.97 -13.29
N LEU A 379 -10.86 6.57 -12.16
CA LEU A 379 -10.89 7.33 -10.91
C LEU A 379 -9.68 8.27 -10.74
N THR A 380 -8.70 8.23 -11.65
CA THR A 380 -7.54 9.13 -11.60
C THR A 380 -7.01 9.46 -13.00
N SER A 381 -6.39 10.62 -13.17
CA SER A 381 -5.77 11.03 -14.44
C SER A 381 -4.35 10.49 -14.62
N VAL A 382 -3.73 9.96 -13.56
CA VAL A 382 -2.33 9.53 -13.59
C VAL A 382 -2.14 8.08 -14.01
N PHE A 383 -3.22 7.30 -14.20
CA PHE A 383 -3.18 5.95 -14.73
C PHE A 383 -4.04 5.86 -16.00
N ASN A 384 -3.53 5.23 -17.06
CA ASN A 384 -4.30 5.00 -18.31
C ASN A 384 -4.13 3.57 -18.88
N THR A 385 -3.25 2.76 -18.29
CA THR A 385 -2.84 1.47 -18.82
C THR A 385 -2.67 0.45 -17.71
N LEU A 386 -2.97 -0.81 -18.04
CA LEU A 386 -2.70 -1.99 -17.22
C LEU A 386 -1.72 -2.87 -17.96
N SER A 387 -0.91 -3.60 -17.22
CA SER A 387 -0.09 -4.67 -17.79
C SER A 387 -0.97 -5.81 -18.31
N TYR A 388 -0.62 -6.34 -19.46
CA TYR A 388 -1.18 -7.56 -20.04
C TYR A 388 -0.02 -8.47 -20.44
N PRO A 389 -0.21 -9.80 -20.43
CA PRO A 389 0.73 -10.71 -21.08
C PRO A 389 1.00 -10.26 -22.51
N LEU A 390 2.22 -10.50 -23.01
CA LEU A 390 2.44 -10.39 -24.46
C LEU A 390 1.48 -11.33 -25.18
N ASP A 391 0.86 -10.84 -26.27
CA ASP A 391 0.07 -11.69 -27.13
C ASP A 391 1.03 -12.78 -27.65
N LYS A 392 0.77 -14.05 -27.32
CA LYS A 392 1.48 -15.16 -27.96
C LYS A 392 0.96 -15.21 -29.40
N GLU A 393 1.82 -14.92 -30.37
CA GLU A 393 1.54 -15.12 -31.80
C GLU A 393 1.11 -16.57 -32.10
#